data_AF-A0A953M7A1-F1
#
_entry.id   AF-A0A953M7A1-F1
#
_cell.length_a   1.000
_cell.length_b   1.000
_cell.length_c   1.000
_cell.angle_alpha   90.00
_cell.angle_beta   90.00
_cell.angle_gamma   90.00
#
_symmetry.space_group_name_H-M   'P 1'
#
loop_
_entity.id
_entity.type
_entity.pdbx_description
1 polymer ?
#
loop_
_entity_poly.entity_id
_entity_poly.type
_entity_poly.pdbx_seq_one_letter_code
_entity_poly.pdbx_strand_id
1 'polypeptide(L)'
;KHPFIDEAPKPHGHPDADTSMCYSVVSADYVTLEDGTGLVHTAPGHGVEDYQTGLRVGLPVYCPVRGDGTYDHTVPEWLRDVSVWEANETITTRLRESGHLFHDNRFMHSYPHDWRSKTPVIFRCTEQWFVGVDTAMEDGKTLRGMALEAVRVDRHSVPGEKTEEPAPSAGLPGEGIRFVPDWGRNRMRGMLESRPDWCISRQRSWGLPIPAFVQADGSAFMTEASVRAVSKLFREEGSDSWFTMEPAHLLRHYNPDDDPAAPDRFDVALLKKGGDILDVWFESGSSWNAVMRERLGDAGFPVALYLEGSDQHRGWFQLSMLPSLGVMGRPPYETLLTHGFMVGKDGKKLSKSAGHTIENMFEKYGADVMRWWVCSLAYDGDVKVDDAFFALAGESYRKIRNTLKFLLSNLFDFTAGEHCVDLKSLDPKSMDAWVLAEFDRVSAEVKVAYDRYNFRKAHAALYGFCNDTLSSIYMAAVKDRMYCDAPDSPRRRRTQTVMWDLADGLCRLLAPVL
;
A
#
# COMPACT_ATOMS: atom_id res chain seq x y z
N LYS A 1 -42.37 19.19 11.42
CA LYS A 1 -42.42 20.35 10.50
C LYS A 1 -41.18 21.20 10.73
N HIS A 2 -40.65 21.84 9.69
CA HIS A 2 -39.49 22.72 9.81
C HIS A 2 -39.89 24.10 10.36
N PRO A 3 -39.05 24.78 11.16
CA PRO A 3 -39.40 26.06 11.78
C PRO A 3 -39.48 27.24 10.79
N PHE A 4 -38.90 27.12 9.59
CA PHE A 4 -38.74 28.24 8.65
C PHE A 4 -39.28 28.02 7.22
N ILE A 5 -39.69 26.79 6.89
CA ILE A 5 -40.20 26.44 5.55
C ILE A 5 -41.38 25.49 5.70
N ASP A 6 -42.38 25.65 4.85
CA ASP A 6 -43.59 24.84 4.88
C ASP A 6 -43.43 23.53 4.11
N GLU A 7 -42.60 23.53 3.08
CA GLU A 7 -42.31 22.37 2.23
C GLU A 7 -40.90 21.85 2.50
N ALA A 8 -40.74 20.52 2.42
CA ALA A 8 -39.44 19.89 2.54
C ALA A 8 -38.52 20.36 1.40
N PRO A 9 -37.29 20.80 1.72
CA PRO A 9 -36.39 21.32 0.71
C PRO A 9 -35.92 20.19 -0.20
N LYS A 10 -35.85 20.47 -1.50
CA LYS A 10 -35.41 19.51 -2.51
C LYS A 10 -33.97 19.81 -2.92
N PRO A 11 -33.14 18.79 -3.20
CA PRO A 11 -31.77 19.01 -3.63
C PRO A 11 -31.72 19.75 -4.96
N HIS A 12 -30.68 20.57 -5.14
CA HIS A 12 -30.41 21.21 -6.41
C HIS A 12 -30.27 20.15 -7.52
N GLY A 13 -30.93 20.35 -8.66
CA GLY A 13 -30.93 19.39 -9.78
C GLY A 13 -31.86 18.18 -9.62
N HIS A 14 -32.52 18.01 -8.47
CA HIS A 14 -33.47 16.91 -8.24
C HIS A 14 -34.84 17.42 -7.74
N PRO A 15 -35.61 18.13 -8.60
CA PRO A 15 -36.90 18.71 -8.23
C PRO A 15 -37.99 17.67 -7.95
N ASP A 16 -37.78 16.42 -8.33
CA ASP A 16 -38.72 15.30 -8.12
C ASP A 16 -38.28 14.36 -7.00
N ALA A 17 -37.29 14.75 -6.19
CA ALA A 17 -36.84 13.93 -5.07
C ALA A 17 -37.99 13.64 -4.10
N ASP A 18 -38.10 12.38 -3.66
CA ASP A 18 -39.08 11.97 -2.67
C ASP A 18 -38.75 12.60 -1.31
N THR A 19 -39.71 13.34 -0.76
CA THR A 19 -39.60 14.02 0.54
C THR A 19 -40.51 13.41 1.59
N SER A 20 -41.16 12.27 1.30
CA SER A 20 -42.10 11.61 2.21
C SER A 20 -41.52 11.26 3.57
N MET A 21 -40.22 10.94 3.62
CA MET A 21 -39.48 10.61 4.84
C MET A 21 -38.91 11.83 5.56
N CYS A 22 -38.98 13.03 4.99
CA CYS A 22 -38.52 14.25 5.67
C CYS A 22 -39.35 14.50 6.94
N TYR A 23 -38.67 14.99 7.99
CA TYR A 23 -39.27 15.27 9.30
C TYR A 23 -39.88 14.06 10.01
N SER A 24 -39.40 12.85 9.69
CA SER A 24 -39.68 11.62 10.42
C SER A 24 -38.61 11.31 11.47
N VAL A 25 -38.91 10.38 12.39
CA VAL A 25 -37.94 9.87 13.37
C VAL A 25 -37.53 8.46 12.94
N VAL A 26 -36.23 8.21 12.89
CA VAL A 26 -35.64 6.92 12.51
C VAL A 26 -34.65 6.44 13.56
N SER A 27 -34.46 5.13 13.67
CA SER A 27 -33.45 4.54 14.56
C SER A 27 -32.05 4.72 13.97
N ALA A 28 -31.06 5.00 14.83
CA ALA A 28 -29.66 5.11 14.45
C ALA A 28 -28.75 4.57 15.57
N ASP A 29 -27.92 3.58 15.26
CA ASP A 29 -27.09 2.86 16.24
C ASP A 29 -25.92 3.69 16.78
N TYR A 30 -25.56 4.78 16.10
CA TYR A 30 -24.49 5.69 16.51
C TYR A 30 -24.94 6.77 17.50
N VAL A 31 -26.24 6.83 17.84
CA VAL A 31 -26.77 7.81 18.77
C VAL A 31 -26.63 7.30 20.21
N THR A 32 -25.99 8.09 21.06
CA THR A 32 -25.80 7.77 22.48
C THR A 32 -26.63 8.69 23.38
N LEU A 33 -26.73 8.33 24.67
CA LEU A 33 -27.35 9.18 25.71
C LEU A 33 -26.31 10.01 26.48
N GLU A 34 -25.04 9.96 26.07
CA GLU A 34 -23.94 10.65 26.76
C GLU A 34 -23.90 12.14 26.44
N ASP A 35 -24.24 12.51 25.21
CA ASP A 35 -24.22 13.89 24.71
C ASP A 35 -25.58 14.31 24.15
N GLY A 36 -25.96 15.58 24.38
CA GLY A 36 -27.18 16.17 23.85
C GLY A 36 -28.45 15.62 24.48
N THR A 37 -29.43 15.25 23.65
CA THR A 37 -30.78 14.84 24.09
C THR A 37 -31.10 13.37 23.81
N GLY A 38 -30.18 12.62 23.21
CA GLY A 38 -30.47 11.30 22.65
C GLY A 38 -31.29 11.35 21.34
N LEU A 39 -31.55 12.54 20.79
CA LEU A 39 -32.15 12.75 19.47
C LEU A 39 -31.22 13.62 18.63
N VAL A 40 -30.75 13.09 17.50
CA VAL A 40 -29.81 13.77 16.61
C VAL A 40 -30.55 14.27 15.37
N HIS A 41 -30.39 15.55 15.04
CA HIS A 41 -30.88 16.11 13.78
C HIS A 41 -30.03 15.57 12.62
N THR A 42 -30.69 15.10 11.57
CA THR A 42 -30.02 14.55 10.37
C THR A 42 -30.10 15.52 9.20
N ALA A 43 -28.95 15.92 8.67
CA ALA A 43 -28.79 16.70 7.45
C ALA A 43 -27.81 15.98 6.49
N PRO A 44 -28.29 15.15 5.56
CA PRO A 44 -27.43 14.29 4.72
C PRO A 44 -26.38 15.06 3.91
N GLY A 45 -26.59 16.34 3.63
CA GLY A 45 -25.62 17.20 2.95
C GLY A 45 -24.41 17.64 3.80
N HIS A 46 -24.41 17.40 5.11
CA HIS A 46 -23.49 18.05 6.06
C HIS A 46 -22.86 17.12 7.12
N GLY A 47 -23.03 15.81 7.03
CA GLY A 47 -22.43 14.84 7.95
C GLY A 47 -22.33 13.46 7.33
N VAL A 48 -21.31 12.67 7.71
CA VAL A 48 -21.09 11.33 7.13
C VAL A 48 -22.15 10.35 7.65
N GLU A 49 -22.37 10.33 8.95
CA GLU A 49 -23.40 9.52 9.61
C GLU A 49 -24.79 9.92 9.13
N ASP A 50 -25.03 11.22 8.93
CA ASP A 50 -26.27 11.75 8.38
C ASP A 50 -26.49 11.34 6.93
N TYR A 51 -25.43 11.37 6.12
CA TYR A 51 -25.47 10.91 4.74
C TYR A 51 -25.79 9.41 4.67
N GLN A 52 -25.16 8.59 5.51
CA GLN A 52 -25.43 7.15 5.58
C GLN A 52 -26.86 6.85 6.05
N THR A 53 -27.35 7.54 7.09
CA THR A 53 -28.74 7.43 7.53
C THR A 53 -29.70 7.88 6.42
N GLY A 54 -29.36 8.97 5.72
CA GLY A 54 -30.13 9.46 4.59
C GLY A 54 -30.24 8.43 3.46
N LEU A 55 -29.13 7.82 3.05
CA LEU A 55 -29.13 6.74 2.06
C LEU A 55 -29.98 5.54 2.52
N ARG A 56 -29.85 5.12 3.79
CA ARG A 56 -30.57 3.96 4.34
C ARG A 56 -32.09 4.14 4.30
N VAL A 57 -32.57 5.35 4.57
CA VAL A 57 -34.02 5.62 4.71
C VAL A 57 -34.59 6.41 3.53
N GLY A 58 -33.79 6.66 2.49
CA GLY A 58 -34.23 7.36 1.27
C GLY A 58 -34.43 8.87 1.46
N LEU A 59 -33.67 9.54 2.33
CA LEU A 59 -33.73 11.00 2.43
C LEU A 59 -33.03 11.67 1.24
N PRO A 60 -33.61 12.75 0.72
CA PRO A 60 -32.94 13.58 -0.27
C PRO A 60 -31.69 14.23 0.32
N VAL A 61 -30.61 14.26 -0.45
CA VAL A 61 -29.32 14.85 -0.04
C VAL A 61 -29.36 16.36 -0.26
N TYR A 62 -30.01 17.06 0.65
CA TYR A 62 -30.12 18.51 0.61
C TYR A 62 -28.84 19.18 1.14
N CYS A 63 -28.22 20.04 0.33
CA CYS A 63 -27.02 20.80 0.67
C CYS A 63 -27.12 22.23 0.13
N PRO A 64 -27.67 23.18 0.91
CA PRO A 64 -27.91 24.54 0.46
C PRO A 64 -26.68 25.46 0.52
N VAL A 65 -25.51 24.94 0.88
CA VAL A 65 -24.28 25.74 1.02
C VAL A 65 -23.45 25.62 -0.25
N ARG A 66 -22.96 26.75 -0.78
CA ARG A 66 -22.17 26.84 -2.01
C ARG A 66 -20.67 26.63 -1.78
N GLY A 67 -19.92 26.66 -2.90
CA GLY A 67 -18.46 26.63 -3.01
C GLY A 67 -17.72 27.53 -2.00
N ASP A 68 -18.25 28.73 -1.83
CA ASP A 68 -17.68 29.85 -1.08
C ASP A 68 -18.16 29.92 0.39
N GLY A 69 -18.99 28.98 0.84
CA GLY A 69 -19.53 28.96 2.20
C GLY A 69 -20.75 29.87 2.41
N THR A 70 -21.42 30.31 1.34
CA THR A 70 -22.69 31.05 1.42
C THR A 70 -23.89 30.16 1.09
N TYR A 71 -25.08 30.50 1.57
CA TYR A 71 -26.31 29.77 1.21
C TYR A 71 -26.80 30.10 -0.21
N ASP A 72 -27.37 29.10 -0.90
CA ASP A 72 -27.95 29.24 -2.23
C ASP A 72 -29.40 29.77 -2.21
N HIS A 73 -30.15 29.60 -3.30
CA HIS A 73 -31.52 30.11 -3.44
C HIS A 73 -32.60 29.19 -2.85
N THR A 74 -32.25 27.97 -2.44
CA THR A 74 -33.18 26.95 -1.92
C THR A 74 -33.58 27.22 -0.46
N VAL A 75 -32.84 28.09 0.23
CA VAL A 75 -33.18 28.57 1.58
C VAL A 75 -34.16 29.75 1.57
N PRO A 76 -34.80 30.08 2.72
CA PRO A 76 -35.59 31.29 2.87
C PRO A 76 -34.85 32.55 2.40
N GLU A 77 -35.59 33.52 1.85
CA GLU A 77 -35.03 34.71 1.22
C GLU A 77 -34.03 35.48 2.10
N TRP A 78 -34.27 35.55 3.40
CA TRP A 78 -33.41 36.24 4.37
C TRP A 78 -32.05 35.54 4.62
N LEU A 79 -31.89 34.29 4.20
CA LEU A 79 -30.68 33.50 4.39
C LEU A 79 -29.85 33.38 3.11
N ARG A 80 -30.42 33.71 1.95
CA ARG A 80 -29.76 33.60 0.64
C ARG A 80 -28.52 34.48 0.58
N ASP A 81 -27.45 33.95 0.01
CA ASP A 81 -26.15 34.62 -0.16
C ASP A 81 -25.45 35.00 1.16
N VAL A 82 -26.00 34.63 2.33
CA VAL A 82 -25.38 34.87 3.63
C VAL A 82 -24.34 33.78 3.92
N SER A 83 -23.20 34.16 4.51
CA SER A 83 -22.17 33.22 4.98
C SER A 83 -22.70 32.32 6.09
N VAL A 84 -22.30 31.03 6.09
CA VAL A 84 -22.67 30.08 7.16
C VAL A 84 -22.30 30.57 8.56
N TRP A 85 -21.24 31.38 8.69
CA TRP A 85 -20.78 31.90 9.98
C TRP A 85 -21.67 33.04 10.48
N GLU A 86 -22.05 33.96 9.59
CA GLU A 86 -22.92 35.11 9.88
C GLU A 86 -24.39 34.67 10.10
N ALA A 87 -24.80 33.60 9.43
CA ALA A 87 -26.15 33.06 9.53
C ALA A 87 -26.53 32.57 10.93
N ASN A 88 -25.57 32.07 11.73
CA ASN A 88 -25.84 31.42 13.01
C ASN A 88 -26.59 32.32 14.01
N GLU A 89 -26.21 33.61 14.12
CA GLU A 89 -26.88 34.55 15.02
C GLU A 89 -28.30 34.87 14.55
N THR A 90 -28.48 35.03 13.23
CA THR A 90 -29.78 35.31 12.62
C THR A 90 -30.73 34.12 12.76
N ILE A 91 -30.25 32.90 12.52
CA ILE A 91 -31.01 31.65 12.72
C ILE A 91 -31.44 31.53 14.19
N THR A 92 -30.50 31.71 15.13
CA THR A 92 -30.79 31.61 16.58
C THR A 92 -31.83 32.63 17.02
N THR A 93 -31.72 33.87 16.54
CA THR A 93 -32.71 34.94 16.82
C THR A 93 -34.10 34.57 16.32
N ARG A 94 -34.21 34.07 15.09
CA ARG A 94 -35.50 33.65 14.51
C ARG A 94 -36.08 32.39 15.18
N LEU A 95 -35.25 31.43 15.59
CA LEU A 95 -35.71 30.29 16.40
C LEU A 95 -36.29 30.76 17.74
N ARG A 96 -35.67 31.77 18.37
CA ARG A 96 -36.16 32.38 19.61
C ARG A 96 -37.49 33.10 19.40
N GLU A 97 -37.60 33.93 18.38
CA GLU A 97 -38.82 34.68 18.04
C GLU A 97 -40.00 33.77 17.66
N SER A 98 -39.73 32.65 16.99
CA SER A 98 -40.76 31.68 16.60
C SER A 98 -41.18 30.72 17.73
N GLY A 99 -40.52 30.74 18.89
CA GLY A 99 -40.80 29.86 20.02
C GLY A 99 -40.29 28.42 19.86
N HIS A 100 -39.48 28.12 18.83
CA HIS A 100 -38.89 26.78 18.61
C HIS A 100 -37.57 26.56 19.36
N LEU A 101 -36.96 27.62 19.90
CA LEU A 101 -35.71 27.52 20.68
C LEU A 101 -36.02 27.18 22.14
N PHE A 102 -35.75 25.94 22.55
CA PHE A 102 -35.92 25.51 23.94
C PHE A 102 -34.77 25.98 24.85
N HIS A 103 -33.52 25.85 24.39
CA HIS A 103 -32.33 26.20 25.14
C HIS A 103 -31.21 26.66 24.20
N ASP A 104 -30.39 27.60 24.65
CA ASP A 104 -29.24 28.16 23.93
C ASP A 104 -28.09 28.34 24.92
N ASN A 105 -26.93 27.77 24.61
CA ASN A 105 -25.73 27.84 25.42
C ASN A 105 -24.48 27.77 24.53
N ARG A 106 -23.41 28.46 24.95
CA ARG A 106 -22.09 28.34 24.33
C ARG A 106 -21.24 27.35 25.11
N PHE A 107 -20.58 26.45 24.40
CA PHE A 107 -19.66 25.48 24.99
C PHE A 107 -18.38 25.39 24.18
N MET A 108 -17.34 24.83 24.79
CA MET A 108 -16.03 24.65 24.19
C MET A 108 -15.85 23.20 23.78
N HIS A 109 -15.43 22.97 22.55
CA HIS A 109 -15.15 21.63 22.03
C HIS A 109 -14.06 21.69 20.96
N SER A 110 -13.55 20.53 20.56
CA SER A 110 -12.67 20.44 19.42
C SER A 110 -13.46 20.60 18.13
N TYR A 111 -13.00 21.46 17.23
CA TYR A 111 -13.61 21.69 15.92
C TYR A 111 -12.55 21.54 14.82
N PRO A 112 -12.87 20.91 13.68
CA PRO A 112 -11.90 20.73 12.62
C PRO A 112 -11.52 22.08 11.98
N HIS A 113 -10.23 22.28 11.79
CA HIS A 113 -9.68 23.45 11.12
C HIS A 113 -8.76 23.01 9.98
N ASP A 114 -8.70 23.81 8.91
CA ASP A 114 -7.73 23.60 7.85
C ASP A 114 -6.33 23.67 8.44
N TRP A 115 -5.52 22.64 8.18
CA TRP A 115 -4.21 22.49 8.80
C TRP A 115 -3.21 23.56 8.35
N ARG A 116 -3.47 24.29 7.24
CA ARG A 116 -2.62 25.33 6.69
C ARG A 116 -3.10 26.74 7.04
N SER A 117 -4.33 27.10 6.69
CA SER A 117 -4.91 28.42 6.97
C SER A 117 -5.37 28.59 8.41
N LYS A 118 -5.57 27.48 9.13
CA LYS A 118 -6.14 27.45 10.48
C LYS A 118 -7.57 28.00 10.56
N THR A 119 -8.28 28.06 9.44
CA THR A 119 -9.70 28.45 9.40
C THR A 119 -10.60 27.25 9.70
N PRO A 120 -11.77 27.43 10.33
CA PRO A 120 -12.73 26.35 10.52
C PRO A 120 -13.16 25.73 9.18
N VAL A 121 -13.39 24.41 9.15
CA VAL A 121 -13.90 23.70 7.96
C VAL A 121 -15.31 23.17 8.20
N ILE A 122 -16.07 23.03 7.12
CA ILE A 122 -17.42 22.46 7.14
C ILE A 122 -17.48 21.18 6.31
N PHE A 123 -18.42 20.30 6.63
CA PHE A 123 -18.78 19.19 5.76
C PHE A 123 -19.83 19.65 4.76
N ARG A 124 -19.58 19.34 3.49
CA ARG A 124 -20.46 19.67 2.37
C ARG A 124 -20.50 18.50 1.41
N CYS A 125 -21.70 18.06 1.03
CA CYS A 125 -21.85 17.11 -0.05
C CYS A 125 -21.43 17.76 -1.37
N THR A 126 -20.64 17.03 -2.16
CA THR A 126 -20.15 17.48 -3.47
C THR A 126 -20.25 16.32 -4.43
N GLU A 127 -20.46 16.63 -5.71
CA GLU A 127 -20.35 15.65 -6.77
C GLU A 127 -18.90 15.16 -6.85
N GLN A 128 -18.73 13.84 -6.90
CA GLN A 128 -17.43 13.18 -6.90
C GLN A 128 -17.51 11.91 -7.76
N TRP A 129 -16.37 11.47 -8.27
CA TRP A 129 -16.22 10.22 -9.00
C TRP A 129 -15.91 9.08 -8.04
N PHE A 130 -16.66 7.99 -8.16
CA PHE A 130 -16.49 6.79 -7.35
C PHE A 130 -16.26 5.57 -8.22
N VAL A 131 -15.39 4.68 -7.76
CA VAL A 131 -15.39 3.28 -8.19
C VAL A 131 -16.31 2.51 -7.25
N GLY A 132 -17.38 1.95 -7.81
CA GLY A 132 -18.34 1.11 -7.10
C GLY A 132 -17.70 -0.19 -6.63
N VAL A 133 -17.47 -0.31 -5.32
CA VAL A 133 -16.86 -1.50 -4.71
C VAL A 133 -17.92 -2.58 -4.48
N ASP A 134 -19.15 -2.17 -4.13
CA ASP A 134 -20.32 -3.05 -3.99
C ASP A 134 -21.25 -3.04 -5.20
N THR A 135 -21.03 -2.15 -6.16
CA THR A 135 -21.82 -2.12 -7.39
C THR A 135 -21.53 -3.38 -8.20
N ALA A 136 -22.60 -4.10 -8.57
CA ALA A 136 -22.48 -5.25 -9.45
C ALA A 136 -22.07 -4.79 -10.86
N MET A 137 -21.05 -5.44 -11.41
CA MET A 137 -20.66 -5.30 -12.81
C MET A 137 -21.62 -6.10 -13.70
N GLU A 138 -21.45 -6.02 -15.03
CA GLU A 138 -22.33 -6.71 -16.00
C GLU A 138 -22.44 -8.23 -15.78
N ASP A 139 -21.40 -8.86 -15.25
CA ASP A 139 -21.37 -10.29 -14.92
C ASP A 139 -21.98 -10.63 -13.54
N GLY A 140 -22.54 -9.64 -12.85
CA GLY A 140 -23.16 -9.77 -11.53
C GLY A 140 -22.17 -9.79 -10.36
N LYS A 141 -20.85 -9.74 -10.61
CA LYS A 141 -19.84 -9.72 -9.54
C LYS A 141 -19.60 -8.30 -9.03
N THR A 142 -19.21 -8.21 -7.76
CA THR A 142 -18.76 -6.94 -7.16
C THR A 142 -17.25 -7.00 -6.93
N LEU A 143 -16.57 -5.84 -6.95
CA LEU A 143 -15.14 -5.77 -6.64
C LEU A 143 -14.86 -6.26 -5.21
N ARG A 144 -15.76 -5.98 -4.25
CA ARG A 144 -15.66 -6.54 -2.90
C ARG A 144 -15.68 -8.07 -2.92
N GLY A 145 -16.65 -8.67 -3.61
CA GLY A 145 -16.80 -10.12 -3.70
C GLY A 145 -15.56 -10.79 -4.28
N MET A 146 -15.04 -10.22 -5.37
CA MET A 146 -13.81 -10.69 -6.03
C MET A 146 -12.58 -10.54 -5.13
N ALA A 147 -12.46 -9.40 -4.44
CA ALA A 147 -11.35 -9.16 -3.52
C ALA A 147 -11.39 -10.07 -2.30
N LEU A 148 -12.58 -10.32 -1.74
CA LEU A 148 -12.76 -11.25 -0.64
C LEU A 148 -12.45 -12.68 -1.07
N GLU A 149 -12.80 -13.09 -2.29
CA GLU A 149 -12.40 -14.37 -2.88
C GLU A 149 -10.88 -14.51 -2.97
N ALA A 150 -10.21 -13.49 -3.52
CA ALA A 150 -8.78 -13.49 -3.72
C ALA A 150 -7.96 -13.64 -2.43
N VAL A 151 -8.51 -13.21 -1.28
CA VAL A 151 -7.87 -13.34 0.04
C VAL A 151 -8.39 -14.52 0.87
N ARG A 152 -9.21 -15.42 0.28
CA ARG A 152 -9.71 -16.60 1.00
C ARG A 152 -8.59 -17.57 1.35
N VAL A 153 -8.86 -18.34 2.40
CA VAL A 153 -8.00 -19.44 2.84
C VAL A 153 -8.24 -20.61 1.90
N ASP A 154 -7.18 -21.09 1.26
CA ASP A 154 -7.23 -22.36 0.54
C ASP A 154 -7.69 -23.46 1.52
N ARG A 155 -8.76 -24.17 1.16
CA ARG A 155 -9.48 -25.13 2.03
C ARG A 155 -8.63 -26.34 2.47
N HIS A 156 -7.35 -26.38 2.11
CA HIS A 156 -6.41 -27.44 2.44
C HIS A 156 -5.64 -27.20 3.76
N SER A 157 -5.91 -26.11 4.49
CA SER A 157 -5.33 -25.88 5.82
C SER A 157 -6.40 -26.03 6.92
N VAL A 158 -6.59 -27.27 7.38
CA VAL A 158 -7.43 -27.59 8.55
C VAL A 158 -6.78 -27.00 9.82
N PRO A 159 -7.51 -26.25 10.68
CA PRO A 159 -6.95 -25.75 11.92
C PRO A 159 -6.68 -26.91 12.90
N GLY A 160 -5.40 -27.28 13.09
CA GLY A 160 -4.99 -28.24 14.11
C GLY A 160 -3.92 -29.24 13.71
N GLU A 161 -3.62 -29.39 12.42
CA GLU A 161 -2.48 -30.19 11.98
C GLU A 161 -1.23 -29.32 11.86
N LYS A 162 -0.17 -29.69 12.59
CA LYS A 162 1.20 -29.27 12.29
C LYS A 162 1.62 -29.95 10.99
N THR A 163 1.03 -29.58 9.86
CA THR A 163 1.62 -29.90 8.57
C THR A 163 2.88 -29.05 8.44
N GLU A 164 4.00 -29.69 8.12
CA GLU A 164 5.21 -28.99 7.68
C GLU A 164 4.80 -27.91 6.67
N GLU A 165 5.15 -26.65 6.96
CA GLU A 165 4.87 -25.52 6.07
C GLU A 165 5.26 -25.92 4.64
N PRO A 166 4.33 -25.88 3.66
CA PRO A 166 4.61 -26.34 2.31
C PRO A 166 5.82 -25.59 1.75
N ALA A 167 6.62 -26.29 0.94
CA ALA A 167 7.66 -25.66 0.17
C ALA A 167 7.05 -24.52 -0.68
N PRO A 168 7.80 -23.45 -0.98
CA PRO A 168 7.31 -22.35 -1.79
C PRO A 168 7.11 -22.85 -3.23
N SER A 169 5.94 -23.42 -3.51
CA SER A 169 5.42 -23.45 -4.87
C SER A 169 4.98 -22.03 -5.17
N ALA A 170 5.54 -21.46 -6.25
CA ALA A 170 4.97 -20.29 -6.89
C ALA A 170 3.48 -20.55 -7.09
N GLY A 171 2.64 -19.63 -6.59
CA GLY A 171 1.19 -19.80 -6.58
C GLY A 171 0.73 -20.18 -7.98
N LEU A 172 0.19 -21.38 -8.13
CA LEU A 172 -0.40 -21.76 -9.41
C LEU A 172 -1.59 -20.81 -9.67
N PRO A 173 -1.92 -20.55 -10.95
CA PRO A 173 -3.12 -19.79 -11.28
C PRO A 173 -4.35 -20.42 -10.62
N GLY A 174 -4.90 -19.75 -9.59
CA GLY A 174 -6.12 -20.21 -8.87
C GLY A 174 -5.98 -20.41 -7.36
N GLU A 175 -4.80 -20.29 -6.76
CA GLU A 175 -4.56 -20.61 -5.32
C GLU A 175 -4.73 -19.43 -4.33
N GLY A 176 -5.13 -18.25 -4.80
CA GLY A 176 -5.26 -17.04 -3.98
C GLY A 176 -3.92 -16.36 -3.68
N ILE A 177 -3.94 -15.32 -2.84
CA ILE A 177 -2.74 -14.54 -2.49
C ILE A 177 -2.00 -15.18 -1.30
N ARG A 178 -0.68 -15.38 -1.43
CA ARG A 178 0.19 -15.78 -0.30
C ARG A 178 0.53 -14.56 0.57
N PHE A 179 0.32 -14.66 1.88
CA PHE A 179 0.65 -13.60 2.83
C PHE A 179 1.86 -14.00 3.69
N VAL A 180 2.85 -13.12 3.77
CA VAL A 180 4.03 -13.29 4.63
C VAL A 180 4.17 -12.01 5.46
N PRO A 181 3.82 -12.00 6.75
CA PRO A 181 3.28 -13.10 7.55
C PRO A 181 1.78 -13.35 7.33
N ASP A 182 1.30 -14.55 7.74
CA ASP A 182 -0.08 -15.00 7.54
C ASP A 182 -1.16 -14.08 8.09
N TRP A 183 -0.86 -13.35 9.18
CA TRP A 183 -1.85 -12.44 9.79
C TRP A 183 -2.24 -11.29 8.85
N GLY A 184 -1.41 -10.96 7.86
CA GLY A 184 -1.70 -9.93 6.85
C GLY A 184 -3.01 -10.20 6.10
N ARG A 185 -3.36 -11.48 5.92
CA ARG A 185 -4.63 -11.90 5.31
C ARG A 185 -5.83 -11.40 6.10
N ASN A 186 -5.87 -11.66 7.40
CA ASN A 186 -7.00 -11.25 8.26
C ASN A 186 -7.11 -9.72 8.32
N ARG A 187 -5.96 -9.02 8.33
CA ARG A 187 -5.92 -7.56 8.28
C ARG A 187 -6.50 -7.03 6.97
N MET A 188 -6.09 -7.59 5.83
CA MET A 188 -6.60 -7.20 4.51
C MET A 188 -8.10 -7.49 4.39
N ARG A 189 -8.54 -8.69 4.81
CA ARG A 189 -9.94 -9.09 4.77
C ARG A 189 -10.84 -8.16 5.60
N GLY A 190 -10.47 -7.85 6.84
CA GLY A 190 -11.27 -6.95 7.69
C GLY A 190 -11.41 -5.56 7.07
N MET A 191 -10.35 -5.04 6.44
CA MET A 191 -10.40 -3.76 5.72
C MET A 191 -11.26 -3.84 4.45
N LEU A 192 -11.30 -4.98 3.77
CA LEU A 192 -12.14 -5.22 2.61
C LEU A 192 -13.61 -5.39 2.98
N GLU A 193 -13.95 -5.94 4.14
CA GLU A 193 -15.34 -6.12 4.57
C GLU A 193 -16.04 -4.78 4.84
N SER A 194 -15.33 -3.80 5.39
CA SER A 194 -15.90 -2.49 5.78
C SER A 194 -15.62 -1.35 4.79
N ARG A 195 -14.97 -1.61 3.66
CA ARG A 195 -14.54 -0.56 2.71
C ARG A 195 -15.75 0.07 2.01
N PRO A 196 -15.95 1.40 2.01
CA PRO A 196 -16.97 2.03 1.17
C PRO A 196 -16.54 2.08 -0.31
N ASP A 197 -17.44 2.52 -1.18
CA ASP A 197 -17.09 2.89 -2.55
C ASP A 197 -15.92 3.88 -2.58
N TRP A 198 -15.05 3.71 -3.56
CA TRP A 198 -13.78 4.42 -3.58
C TRP A 198 -13.93 5.74 -4.33
N CYS A 199 -13.97 6.85 -3.59
CA CYS A 199 -13.87 8.20 -4.15
C CYS A 199 -12.49 8.41 -4.79
N ILE A 200 -12.45 8.46 -6.12
CA ILE A 200 -11.24 8.59 -6.93
C ILE A 200 -10.98 10.04 -7.38
N SER A 201 -11.92 10.97 -7.23
CA SER A 201 -11.71 12.37 -7.62
C SER A 201 -11.10 13.21 -6.50
N ARG A 202 -10.27 14.18 -6.88
CA ARG A 202 -9.72 15.22 -6.01
C ARG A 202 -9.78 16.57 -6.72
N GLN A 203 -10.25 17.60 -6.01
CA GLN A 203 -10.24 18.99 -6.50
C GLN A 203 -8.88 19.64 -6.22
N ARG A 204 -7.84 19.19 -6.93
CA ARG A 204 -6.45 19.63 -6.78
C ARG A 204 -5.83 19.87 -8.15
N SER A 205 -4.80 20.70 -8.20
CA SER A 205 -4.14 21.09 -9.45
C SER A 205 -2.96 20.19 -9.86
N TRP A 206 -2.55 19.23 -9.02
CA TRP A 206 -1.41 18.35 -9.29
C TRP A 206 -1.79 16.88 -9.20
N GLY A 207 -1.81 16.21 -10.35
CA GLY A 207 -2.04 14.79 -10.55
C GLY A 207 -2.70 14.51 -11.89
N LEU A 208 -2.99 13.24 -12.17
CA LEU A 208 -3.55 12.82 -13.45
C LEU A 208 -5.02 13.25 -13.56
N PRO A 209 -5.45 14.03 -14.57
CA PRO A 209 -6.85 14.43 -14.72
C PRO A 209 -7.77 13.22 -14.96
N ILE A 210 -9.00 13.28 -14.44
CA ILE A 210 -10.04 12.34 -14.86
C ILE A 210 -10.45 12.74 -16.29
N PRO A 211 -10.34 11.84 -17.29
CA PRO A 211 -10.59 12.15 -18.70
C PRO A 211 -12.09 12.25 -19.02
N ALA A 212 -12.84 13.00 -18.22
CA ALA A 212 -14.27 13.26 -18.36
C ALA A 212 -14.51 14.70 -18.81
N PHE A 213 -15.41 14.85 -19.77
CA PHE A 213 -15.91 16.14 -20.22
C PHE A 213 -17.30 16.40 -19.63
N VAL A 214 -17.72 17.67 -19.62
CA VAL A 214 -19.05 18.10 -19.20
C VAL A 214 -19.78 18.62 -20.44
N GLN A 215 -20.98 18.10 -20.68
CA GLN A 215 -21.85 18.50 -21.79
C GLN A 215 -22.62 19.79 -21.45
N ALA A 216 -23.30 20.37 -22.44
CA ALA A 216 -24.04 21.62 -22.28
C ALA A 216 -25.21 21.53 -21.28
N ASP A 217 -25.77 20.33 -21.09
CA ASP A 217 -26.83 20.04 -20.12
C ASP A 217 -26.30 19.74 -18.71
N GLY A 218 -24.98 19.76 -18.51
CA GLY A 218 -24.31 19.47 -17.24
C GLY A 218 -23.98 18.00 -17.00
N SER A 219 -24.39 17.09 -17.89
CA SER A 219 -24.03 15.67 -17.77
C SER A 219 -22.57 15.41 -18.10
N ALA A 220 -22.01 14.34 -17.52
CA ALA A 220 -20.63 13.94 -17.77
C ALA A 220 -20.53 13.06 -19.03
N PHE A 221 -19.62 13.40 -19.94
CA PHE A 221 -19.25 12.61 -21.11
C PHE A 221 -17.90 11.91 -20.86
N MET A 222 -17.95 10.59 -20.71
CA MET A 222 -16.78 9.72 -20.57
C MET A 222 -17.16 8.31 -21.05
N THR A 223 -16.60 7.90 -22.18
CA THR A 223 -16.84 6.59 -22.79
C THR A 223 -15.51 5.84 -22.90
N GLU A 224 -15.54 4.53 -23.15
CA GLU A 224 -14.31 3.77 -23.36
C GLU A 224 -13.47 4.37 -24.51
N ALA A 225 -14.13 4.68 -25.63
CA ALA A 225 -13.47 5.23 -26.81
C ALA A 225 -12.89 6.63 -26.56
N SER A 226 -13.61 7.51 -25.83
CA SER A 226 -13.10 8.84 -25.52
C SER A 226 -11.90 8.79 -24.56
N VAL A 227 -11.96 7.91 -23.54
CA VAL A 227 -10.84 7.67 -22.62
C VAL A 227 -9.62 7.13 -23.35
N ARG A 228 -9.79 6.19 -24.29
CA ARG A 228 -8.68 5.67 -25.11
C ARG A 228 -8.07 6.73 -26.02
N ALA A 229 -8.88 7.62 -26.59
CA ALA A 229 -8.40 8.74 -27.40
C ALA A 229 -7.54 9.71 -26.56
N VAL A 230 -8.01 10.09 -25.37
CA VAL A 230 -7.26 10.94 -24.44
C VAL A 230 -5.97 10.24 -23.97
N SER A 231 -6.04 8.93 -23.66
CA SER A 231 -4.87 8.14 -23.27
C SER A 231 -3.80 8.11 -24.36
N LYS A 232 -4.21 7.95 -25.63
CA LYS A 232 -3.29 8.02 -26.78
C LYS A 232 -2.65 9.40 -26.90
N LEU A 233 -3.42 10.47 -26.74
CA LEU A 233 -2.89 11.83 -26.73
C LEU A 233 -1.89 12.03 -25.57
N PHE A 234 -2.20 11.58 -24.36
CA PHE A 234 -1.30 11.70 -23.21
C PHE A 234 0.01 10.94 -23.43
N ARG A 235 0.01 9.84 -24.18
CA ARG A 235 1.23 9.15 -24.58
C ARG A 235 2.09 9.97 -25.54
N GLU A 236 1.47 10.82 -26.37
CA GLU A 236 2.15 11.68 -27.35
C GLU A 236 2.63 13.00 -26.72
N GLU A 237 1.84 13.61 -25.84
CA GLU A 237 2.05 15.01 -25.39
C GLU A 237 2.13 15.17 -23.86
N GLY A 238 1.94 14.09 -23.09
CA GLY A 238 1.86 14.14 -21.64
C GLY A 238 0.49 14.58 -21.11
N SER A 239 0.23 14.32 -19.82
CA SER A 239 -1.03 14.65 -19.15
C SER A 239 -1.26 16.16 -18.99
N ASP A 240 -0.19 16.96 -19.03
CA ASP A 240 -0.25 18.43 -18.95
C ASP A 240 -1.05 19.05 -20.10
N SER A 241 -1.18 18.32 -21.22
CA SER A 241 -2.04 18.70 -22.34
C SER A 241 -3.49 18.92 -21.91
N TRP A 242 -4.01 18.21 -20.89
CA TRP A 242 -5.36 18.42 -20.36
C TRP A 242 -5.57 19.84 -19.84
N PHE A 243 -4.56 20.43 -19.19
CA PHE A 243 -4.69 21.76 -18.61
C PHE A 243 -4.48 22.87 -19.65
N THR A 244 -3.70 22.59 -20.69
CA THR A 244 -3.25 23.60 -21.66
C THR A 244 -4.03 23.59 -22.98
N MET A 245 -4.69 22.49 -23.33
CA MET A 245 -5.34 22.31 -24.62
C MET A 245 -6.87 22.28 -24.53
N GLU A 246 -7.53 22.55 -25.65
CA GLU A 246 -8.99 22.53 -25.81
C GLU A 246 -9.54 21.11 -26.05
N PRO A 247 -10.82 20.83 -25.74
CA PRO A 247 -11.45 19.53 -25.95
C PRO A 247 -11.26 18.93 -27.36
N ALA A 248 -11.32 19.75 -28.40
CA ALA A 248 -11.12 19.30 -29.78
C ALA A 248 -9.73 18.71 -30.03
N HIS A 249 -8.70 19.26 -29.38
CA HIS A 249 -7.34 18.70 -29.45
C HIS A 249 -7.23 17.43 -28.61
N LEU A 250 -7.83 17.44 -27.41
CA LEU A 250 -7.80 16.29 -26.51
C LEU A 250 -8.48 15.04 -27.10
N LEU A 251 -9.51 15.27 -27.92
CA LEU A 251 -10.29 14.23 -28.60
C LEU A 251 -9.92 14.08 -30.09
N ARG A 252 -8.75 14.55 -30.53
CA ARG A 252 -8.34 14.45 -31.95
C ARG A 252 -8.25 13.01 -32.48
N HIS A 253 -8.11 12.03 -31.58
CA HIS A 253 -8.08 10.60 -31.90
C HIS A 253 -9.42 9.90 -31.65
N TYR A 254 -10.45 10.63 -31.23
CA TYR A 254 -11.78 10.11 -30.97
C TYR A 254 -12.65 10.22 -32.22
N ASN A 255 -13.37 9.15 -32.54
CA ASN A 255 -14.39 9.13 -33.59
C ASN A 255 -15.73 8.68 -32.98
N PRO A 256 -16.76 9.54 -32.94
CA PRO A 256 -18.06 9.18 -32.38
C PRO A 256 -18.76 8.07 -33.16
N ASP A 257 -18.50 7.93 -34.46
CA ASP A 257 -19.10 6.85 -35.27
C ASP A 257 -18.64 5.45 -34.85
N ASP A 258 -17.48 5.35 -34.19
CA ASP A 258 -16.89 4.11 -33.69
C ASP A 258 -17.26 3.82 -32.23
N ASP A 259 -18.05 4.68 -31.58
CA ASP A 259 -18.39 4.61 -30.16
C ASP A 259 -19.89 4.35 -29.94
N PRO A 260 -20.28 3.12 -29.56
CA PRO A 260 -21.68 2.78 -29.29
C PRO A 260 -22.31 3.55 -28.12
N ALA A 261 -21.49 4.14 -27.25
CA ALA A 261 -21.92 4.96 -26.13
C ALA A 261 -21.86 6.47 -26.43
N ALA A 262 -21.58 6.85 -27.68
CA ALA A 262 -21.59 8.24 -28.11
C ALA A 262 -23.01 8.83 -27.93
N PRO A 263 -23.13 10.09 -27.48
CA PRO A 263 -24.41 10.80 -27.46
C PRO A 263 -24.98 10.97 -28.88
N ASP A 264 -26.30 10.86 -29.02
CA ASP A 264 -27.01 11.07 -30.30
C ASP A 264 -26.65 12.39 -31.00
N ARG A 265 -26.32 13.41 -30.22
CA ARG A 265 -25.80 14.69 -30.71
C ARG A 265 -24.46 14.97 -30.04
N PHE A 266 -23.38 14.73 -30.78
CA PHE A 266 -22.03 15.02 -30.33
C PHE A 266 -21.49 16.28 -31.00
N ASP A 267 -21.21 17.30 -30.20
CA ASP A 267 -20.51 18.50 -30.64
C ASP A 267 -19.36 18.79 -29.66
N VAL A 268 -18.13 18.52 -30.12
CA VAL A 268 -16.91 18.72 -29.34
C VAL A 268 -16.70 20.18 -28.92
N ALA A 269 -17.24 21.15 -29.68
CA ALA A 269 -17.12 22.57 -29.37
C ALA A 269 -17.96 22.99 -28.14
N LEU A 270 -18.96 22.18 -27.77
CA LEU A 270 -19.81 22.43 -26.61
C LEU A 270 -19.30 21.73 -25.34
N LEU A 271 -18.28 20.88 -25.45
CA LEU A 271 -17.71 20.18 -24.30
C LEU A 271 -16.86 21.12 -23.45
N LYS A 272 -16.90 20.91 -22.13
CA LYS A 272 -15.98 21.51 -21.18
C LYS A 272 -15.16 20.42 -20.50
N LYS A 273 -13.92 20.72 -20.13
CA LYS A 273 -13.07 19.77 -19.39
C LYS A 273 -13.55 19.66 -17.94
N GLY A 274 -13.59 18.45 -17.40
CA GLY A 274 -13.69 18.24 -15.95
C GLY A 274 -12.48 18.84 -15.23
N GLY A 275 -12.71 19.36 -14.02
CA GLY A 275 -11.67 19.97 -13.17
C GLY A 275 -11.02 19.00 -12.18
N ASP A 276 -11.52 17.77 -12.08
CA ASP A 276 -11.05 16.79 -11.11
C ASP A 276 -9.84 16.02 -11.61
N ILE A 277 -8.95 15.69 -10.67
CA ILE A 277 -7.85 14.74 -10.89
C ILE A 277 -8.11 13.44 -10.14
N LEU A 278 -7.40 12.39 -10.53
CA LEU A 278 -7.40 11.09 -9.87
C LEU A 278 -6.70 11.15 -8.51
N ASP A 279 -7.18 10.31 -7.60
CA ASP A 279 -6.55 10.00 -6.33
C ASP A 279 -5.17 9.38 -6.58
N VAL A 280 -4.16 9.81 -5.83
CA VAL A 280 -2.78 9.30 -5.97
C VAL A 280 -2.69 7.78 -5.73
N TRP A 281 -3.66 7.23 -5.00
CA TRP A 281 -3.77 5.79 -4.82
C TRP A 281 -4.29 5.05 -6.06
N PHE A 282 -5.04 5.72 -6.95
CA PHE A 282 -5.43 5.16 -8.23
C PHE A 282 -4.23 5.10 -9.18
N GLU A 283 -3.41 6.15 -9.19
CA GLU A 283 -2.17 6.18 -9.96
C GLU A 283 -1.21 5.08 -9.51
N SER A 284 -0.86 5.06 -8.22
CA SER A 284 0.02 4.02 -7.65
C SER A 284 -0.60 2.62 -7.74
N GLY A 285 -1.91 2.49 -7.52
CA GLY A 285 -2.65 1.23 -7.68
C GLY A 285 -2.68 0.70 -9.12
N SER A 286 -2.37 1.54 -10.11
CA SER A 286 -2.29 1.12 -11.51
C SER A 286 -0.87 0.73 -11.94
N SER A 287 0.11 0.71 -11.03
CA SER A 287 1.53 0.47 -11.35
C SER A 287 1.80 -0.93 -11.93
N TRP A 288 1.03 -1.95 -11.55
CA TRP A 288 1.12 -3.29 -12.15
C TRP A 288 0.86 -3.25 -13.67
N ASN A 289 -0.02 -2.36 -14.14
CA ASN A 289 -0.29 -2.18 -15.55
C ASN A 289 0.68 -1.17 -16.18
N ALA A 290 0.77 0.02 -15.58
CA ALA A 290 1.52 1.15 -16.12
C ALA A 290 3.05 0.94 -16.13
N VAL A 291 3.55 0.03 -15.29
CA VAL A 291 4.99 -0.28 -15.20
C VAL A 291 5.25 -1.72 -15.60
N MET A 292 4.68 -2.70 -14.90
CA MET A 292 5.07 -4.10 -15.08
C MET A 292 4.60 -4.65 -16.43
N ARG A 293 3.32 -4.47 -16.79
CA ARG A 293 2.81 -4.89 -18.10
C ARG A 293 3.36 -4.07 -19.25
N GLU A 294 3.53 -2.75 -19.10
CA GLU A 294 4.14 -1.91 -20.14
C GLU A 294 5.58 -2.37 -20.46
N ARG A 295 6.38 -2.76 -19.45
CA ARG A 295 7.78 -3.16 -19.66
C ARG A 295 7.96 -4.62 -20.06
N LEU A 296 7.15 -5.53 -19.50
CA LEU A 296 7.36 -6.98 -19.61
C LEU A 296 6.23 -7.70 -20.36
N GLY A 297 5.23 -6.97 -20.85
CA GLY A 297 4.02 -7.55 -21.43
C GLY A 297 3.23 -8.37 -20.41
N ASP A 298 2.48 -9.36 -20.88
CA ASP A 298 1.70 -10.22 -19.99
C ASP A 298 2.55 -11.12 -19.08
N ALA A 299 3.85 -11.30 -19.38
CA ALA A 299 4.78 -11.99 -18.49
C ALA A 299 5.08 -11.20 -17.20
N GLY A 300 4.81 -9.89 -17.17
CA GLY A 300 4.91 -9.06 -15.97
C GLY A 300 3.71 -9.17 -15.03
N PHE A 301 2.73 -10.05 -15.32
CA PHE A 301 1.48 -10.11 -14.59
C PHE A 301 0.95 -11.56 -14.39
N PRO A 302 0.65 -12.00 -13.16
CA PRO A 302 0.78 -11.26 -11.91
C PRO A 302 2.25 -11.08 -11.50
N VAL A 303 2.51 -10.12 -10.61
CA VAL A 303 3.83 -9.86 -10.04
C VAL A 303 4.11 -10.87 -8.92
N ALA A 304 5.25 -11.55 -8.95
CA ALA A 304 5.57 -12.58 -7.96
C ALA A 304 5.51 -12.09 -6.50
N LEU A 305 5.96 -10.86 -6.25
CA LEU A 305 6.07 -10.29 -4.91
C LEU A 305 5.78 -8.80 -4.89
N TYR A 306 4.89 -8.39 -4.00
CA TYR A 306 4.77 -7.02 -3.47
C TYR A 306 5.30 -7.00 -2.04
N LEU A 307 6.18 -6.05 -1.72
CA LEU A 307 6.88 -5.93 -0.45
C LEU A 307 6.76 -4.50 0.08
N GLU A 308 5.99 -4.29 1.15
CA GLU A 308 5.84 -2.96 1.75
C GLU A 308 5.50 -3.01 3.25
N GLY A 309 5.40 -1.83 3.88
CA GLY A 309 5.00 -1.65 5.27
C GLY A 309 3.55 -2.05 5.57
N SER A 310 3.28 -2.31 6.86
CA SER A 310 1.96 -2.74 7.36
C SER A 310 0.80 -1.76 7.10
N ASP A 311 1.08 -0.50 6.80
CA ASP A 311 0.12 0.53 6.38
C ASP A 311 -0.45 0.28 4.98
N GLN A 312 0.30 -0.41 4.11
CA GLN A 312 -0.11 -0.63 2.72
C GLN A 312 -1.25 -1.64 2.55
N HIS A 313 -1.65 -2.34 3.60
CA HIS A 313 -2.90 -3.12 3.62
C HIS A 313 -4.14 -2.26 3.33
N ARG A 314 -4.13 -0.99 3.76
CA ARG A 314 -5.21 -0.02 3.47
C ARG A 314 -4.90 0.83 2.23
N GLY A 315 -3.62 0.96 1.92
CA GLY A 315 -3.11 1.73 0.79
C GLY A 315 -2.84 0.83 -0.42
N TRP A 316 -1.58 0.78 -0.82
CA TRP A 316 -1.15 0.31 -2.14
C TRP A 316 -1.52 -1.14 -2.45
N PHE A 317 -1.54 -2.06 -1.48
CA PHE A 317 -1.90 -3.46 -1.76
C PHE A 317 -3.36 -3.57 -2.21
N GLN A 318 -4.29 -3.07 -1.38
CA GLN A 318 -5.72 -3.10 -1.70
C GLN A 318 -6.03 -2.27 -2.96
N LEU A 319 -5.40 -1.10 -3.07
CA LEU A 319 -5.67 -0.15 -4.15
C LEU A 319 -5.00 -0.54 -5.47
N SER A 320 -4.03 -1.46 -5.45
CA SER A 320 -3.57 -2.16 -6.65
C SER A 320 -4.51 -3.30 -7.04
N MET A 321 -5.06 -4.00 -6.05
CA MET A 321 -5.92 -5.15 -6.27
C MET A 321 -7.25 -4.78 -6.91
N LEU A 322 -7.92 -3.71 -6.47
CA LEU A 322 -9.26 -3.36 -6.98
C LEU A 322 -9.25 -3.06 -8.50
N PRO A 323 -8.37 -2.21 -9.05
CA PRO A 323 -8.29 -2.01 -10.50
C PRO A 323 -7.91 -3.29 -11.26
N SER A 324 -6.99 -4.09 -10.72
CA SER A 324 -6.59 -5.36 -11.35
C SER A 324 -7.74 -6.36 -11.40
N LEU A 325 -8.55 -6.46 -10.35
CA LEU A 325 -9.73 -7.32 -10.34
C LEU A 325 -10.77 -6.82 -11.35
N GLY A 326 -11.02 -5.51 -11.40
CA GLY A 326 -11.97 -4.93 -12.35
C GLY A 326 -11.57 -5.12 -13.81
N VAL A 327 -10.27 -5.07 -14.14
CA VAL A 327 -9.80 -5.15 -15.53
C VAL A 327 -9.38 -6.57 -15.93
N MET A 328 -8.70 -7.29 -15.05
CA MET A 328 -8.06 -8.58 -15.35
C MET A 328 -8.75 -9.77 -14.70
N GLY A 329 -9.72 -9.54 -13.80
CA GLY A 329 -10.41 -10.61 -13.07
C GLY A 329 -9.57 -11.34 -12.01
N ARG A 330 -8.31 -10.92 -11.78
CA ARG A 330 -7.40 -11.52 -10.80
C ARG A 330 -6.50 -10.48 -10.12
N PRO A 331 -5.94 -10.76 -8.93
CA PRO A 331 -5.02 -9.86 -8.24
C PRO A 331 -3.74 -9.61 -9.03
N PRO A 332 -3.05 -8.47 -8.81
CA PRO A 332 -1.84 -8.12 -9.53
C PRO A 332 -0.57 -8.73 -8.95
N TYR A 333 -0.68 -9.46 -7.85
CA TYR A 333 0.44 -10.06 -7.15
C TYR A 333 0.13 -11.47 -6.66
N GLU A 334 1.15 -12.32 -6.60
CA GLU A 334 1.05 -13.68 -6.05
C GLU A 334 1.34 -13.71 -4.55
N THR A 335 2.35 -12.95 -4.10
CA THR A 335 2.75 -12.87 -2.69
C THR A 335 2.76 -11.42 -2.18
N LEU A 336 2.22 -11.22 -0.98
CA LEU A 336 2.37 -10.00 -0.19
C LEU A 336 3.32 -10.27 0.99
N LEU A 337 4.49 -9.64 0.96
CA LEU A 337 5.37 -9.58 2.11
C LEU A 337 5.19 -8.25 2.83
N THR A 338 4.94 -8.32 4.13
CA THR A 338 4.73 -7.15 4.97
C THR A 338 5.79 -7.04 6.04
N HIS A 339 6.34 -5.84 6.19
CA HIS A 339 7.18 -5.49 7.34
C HIS A 339 6.53 -4.43 8.24
N GLY A 340 6.98 -4.34 9.49
CA GLY A 340 6.61 -3.29 10.43
C GLY A 340 7.31 -1.96 10.14
N PHE A 341 6.99 -0.95 10.94
CA PHE A 341 7.62 0.36 10.84
C PHE A 341 8.99 0.39 11.52
N MET A 342 9.89 1.24 11.02
CA MET A 342 11.07 1.63 11.76
C MET A 342 10.72 2.72 12.77
N VAL A 343 10.94 2.44 14.05
CA VAL A 343 10.64 3.32 15.18
C VAL A 343 11.90 3.61 15.99
N GLY A 344 11.92 4.73 16.72
CA GLY A 344 12.99 5.02 17.67
C GLY A 344 13.01 4.01 18.82
N LYS A 345 14.08 4.05 19.63
CA LYS A 345 14.25 3.17 20.80
C LYS A 345 13.07 3.19 21.79
N ASP A 346 12.37 4.32 21.88
CA ASP A 346 11.20 4.55 22.73
C ASP A 346 9.87 4.13 22.07
N GLY A 347 9.92 3.56 20.86
CA GLY A 347 8.77 3.14 20.08
C GLY A 347 8.05 4.26 19.33
N LYS A 348 8.58 5.49 19.36
CA LYS A 348 7.97 6.63 18.66
C LYS A 348 8.48 6.73 17.22
N LYS A 349 7.68 7.40 16.38
CA LYS A 349 8.05 7.69 14.99
C LYS A 349 9.37 8.48 14.95
N LEU A 350 10.30 8.04 14.10
CA LEU A 350 11.54 8.75 13.86
C LEU A 350 11.26 10.16 13.33
N SER A 351 11.76 11.19 14.00
CA SER A 351 11.66 12.58 13.54
C SER A 351 13.00 13.06 12.98
N LYS A 352 12.96 13.77 11.85
CA LYS A 352 14.16 14.38 11.23
C LYS A 352 14.85 15.38 12.16
N SER A 353 14.12 15.97 13.11
CA SER A 353 14.65 16.94 14.08
C SER A 353 15.43 16.31 15.23
N ALA A 354 15.40 14.98 15.41
CA ALA A 354 16.10 14.30 16.50
C ALA A 354 17.58 13.98 16.20
N GLY A 355 18.14 14.47 15.08
CA GLY A 355 19.59 14.40 14.78
C GLY A 355 20.14 13.01 14.39
N HIS A 356 19.36 11.94 14.55
CA HIS A 356 19.70 10.60 14.08
C HIS A 356 19.03 10.35 12.72
N THR A 357 19.63 10.90 11.67
CA THR A 357 19.21 10.60 10.29
C THR A 357 19.84 9.28 9.86
N ILE A 358 19.13 8.52 9.03
CA ILE A 358 19.59 7.21 8.52
C ILE A 358 20.86 7.41 7.68
N GLU A 359 20.98 8.56 7.01
CA GLU A 359 22.13 8.99 6.23
C GLU A 359 23.43 9.03 7.06
N ASN A 360 23.37 9.58 8.27
CA ASN A 360 24.53 9.59 9.18
C ASN A 360 24.95 8.17 9.58
N MET A 361 24.00 7.23 9.66
CA MET A 361 24.29 5.83 9.97
C MET A 361 24.96 5.12 8.79
N PHE A 362 24.53 5.42 7.56
CA PHE A 362 25.18 4.92 6.35
C PHE A 362 26.64 5.36 6.26
N GLU A 363 26.92 6.63 6.53
CA GLU A 363 28.30 7.15 6.54
C GLU A 363 29.16 6.51 7.64
N LYS A 364 28.58 6.27 8.83
CA LYS A 364 29.31 5.72 9.98
C LYS A 364 29.60 4.22 9.85
N TYR A 365 28.65 3.42 9.37
CA TYR A 365 28.73 1.95 9.40
C TYR A 365 28.93 1.32 8.02
N GLY A 366 28.56 2.01 6.94
CA GLY A 366 28.55 1.47 5.59
C GLY A 366 27.31 0.62 5.30
N ALA A 367 26.99 0.47 4.01
CA ALA A 367 25.79 -0.22 3.56
C ALA A 367 25.73 -1.70 3.99
N ASP A 368 26.84 -2.42 3.92
CA ASP A 368 26.88 -3.86 4.23
C ASP A 368 26.54 -4.14 5.70
N VAL A 369 27.03 -3.31 6.62
CA VAL A 369 26.71 -3.44 8.05
C VAL A 369 25.22 -3.19 8.28
N MET A 370 24.64 -2.20 7.58
CA MET A 370 23.20 -1.93 7.67
C MET A 370 22.36 -3.05 7.06
N ARG A 371 22.75 -3.61 5.90
CA ARG A 371 22.07 -4.76 5.29
C ARG A 371 22.18 -6.01 6.15
N TRP A 372 23.34 -6.25 6.75
CA TRP A 372 23.57 -7.32 7.71
C TRP A 372 22.69 -7.18 8.95
N TRP A 373 22.54 -5.95 9.46
CA TRP A 373 21.62 -5.64 10.53
C TRP A 373 20.17 -5.93 10.11
N VAL A 374 19.71 -5.42 8.96
CA VAL A 374 18.35 -5.66 8.45
C VAL A 374 18.06 -7.16 8.31
N CYS A 375 19.01 -7.93 7.78
CA CYS A 375 18.90 -9.38 7.64
C CYS A 375 18.69 -10.09 8.99
N SER A 376 19.19 -9.53 10.10
CA SER A 376 19.04 -10.11 11.44
C SER A 376 17.68 -9.87 12.10
N LEU A 377 16.82 -9.02 11.52
CA LEU A 377 15.59 -8.56 12.15
C LEU A 377 14.43 -9.55 12.00
N ALA A 378 13.59 -9.61 13.02
CA ALA A 378 12.20 -10.05 12.86
C ALA A 378 11.40 -8.86 12.34
N TYR A 379 11.21 -8.80 11.03
CA TYR A 379 10.62 -7.64 10.35
C TYR A 379 9.09 -7.58 10.43
N ASP A 380 8.43 -8.63 10.90
CA ASP A 380 6.97 -8.77 10.95
C ASP A 380 6.32 -7.79 11.95
N GLY A 381 7.08 -7.32 12.94
CA GLY A 381 6.69 -6.26 13.86
C GLY A 381 7.50 -4.98 13.66
N ASP A 382 7.18 -3.94 14.45
CA ASP A 382 7.93 -2.70 14.43
C ASP A 382 9.38 -2.91 14.87
N VAL A 383 10.29 -2.33 14.09
CA VAL A 383 11.74 -2.45 14.24
C VAL A 383 12.27 -1.24 14.99
N LYS A 384 12.88 -1.47 16.15
CA LYS A 384 13.56 -0.42 16.89
C LYS A 384 14.91 -0.09 16.27
N VAL A 385 15.12 1.20 16.00
CA VAL A 385 16.36 1.74 15.45
C VAL A 385 17.15 2.42 16.58
N ASP A 386 18.37 1.95 16.83
CA ASP A 386 19.31 2.50 17.80
C ASP A 386 20.75 2.25 17.33
N ASP A 387 21.64 3.23 17.54
CA ASP A 387 23.06 3.17 17.14
C ASP A 387 23.77 1.92 17.68
N ALA A 388 23.42 1.45 18.88
CA ALA A 388 24.01 0.26 19.50
C ALA A 388 23.75 -1.02 18.68
N PHE A 389 22.61 -1.11 18.00
CA PHE A 389 22.31 -2.28 17.16
C PHE A 389 23.19 -2.34 15.91
N PHE A 390 23.53 -1.18 15.33
CA PHE A 390 24.45 -1.11 14.19
C PHE A 390 25.91 -1.37 14.62
N ALA A 391 26.30 -0.91 15.81
CA ALA A 391 27.61 -1.24 16.37
C ALA A 391 27.77 -2.77 16.53
N LEU A 392 26.76 -3.44 17.11
CA LEU A 392 26.72 -4.91 17.24
C LEU A 392 26.72 -5.62 15.87
N ALA A 393 25.95 -5.11 14.91
CA ALA A 393 25.98 -5.62 13.54
C ALA A 393 27.38 -5.47 12.91
N GLY A 394 28.08 -4.37 13.17
CA GLY A 394 29.45 -4.15 12.72
C GLY A 394 30.44 -5.14 13.30
N GLU A 395 30.30 -5.52 14.57
CA GLU A 395 31.11 -6.57 15.20
C GLU A 395 30.87 -7.95 14.55
N SER A 396 29.62 -8.33 14.37
CA SER A 396 29.28 -9.61 13.72
C SER A 396 29.68 -9.63 12.24
N TYR A 397 29.53 -8.53 11.51
CA TYR A 397 30.03 -8.38 10.14
C TYR A 397 31.55 -8.59 10.06
N ARG A 398 32.33 -7.99 10.99
CA ARG A 398 33.80 -8.19 11.03
C ARG A 398 34.17 -9.65 11.23
N LYS A 399 33.37 -10.42 11.98
CA LYS A 399 33.59 -11.86 12.13
C LYS A 399 33.49 -12.57 10.77
N ILE A 400 32.41 -12.33 10.01
CA ILE A 400 32.23 -12.89 8.66
C ILE A 400 33.41 -12.51 7.76
N ARG A 401 33.74 -11.22 7.71
CA ARG A 401 34.85 -10.69 6.90
C ARG A 401 36.18 -11.33 7.27
N ASN A 402 36.47 -11.52 8.55
CA ASN A 402 37.72 -12.12 9.01
C ASN A 402 37.79 -13.62 8.70
N THR A 403 36.66 -14.33 8.74
CA THR A 403 36.55 -15.72 8.28
C THR A 403 36.90 -15.81 6.80
N LEU A 404 36.27 -15.01 5.93
CA LEU A 404 36.58 -14.96 4.50
C LEU A 404 38.04 -14.56 4.24
N LYS A 405 38.53 -13.54 4.95
CA LYS A 405 39.95 -13.11 4.86
C LYS A 405 40.90 -14.26 5.20
N PHE A 406 40.62 -15.04 6.24
CA PHE A 406 41.46 -16.17 6.62
C PHE A 406 41.48 -17.24 5.51
N LEU A 407 40.32 -17.61 4.96
CA LEU A 407 40.24 -18.57 3.84
C LEU A 407 41.08 -18.07 2.66
N LEU A 408 40.82 -16.84 2.19
CA LEU A 408 41.50 -16.26 1.03
C LEU A 408 43.00 -16.08 1.25
N SER A 409 43.43 -15.66 2.45
CA SER A 409 44.86 -15.46 2.74
C SER A 409 45.66 -16.77 2.72
N ASN A 410 44.99 -17.91 2.88
CA ASN A 410 45.62 -19.24 2.81
C ASN A 410 45.59 -19.84 1.39
N LEU A 411 45.11 -19.08 0.40
CA LEU A 411 45.01 -19.48 -1.01
C LEU A 411 45.96 -18.68 -1.92
N PHE A 412 46.91 -17.91 -1.35
CA PHE A 412 47.80 -17.03 -2.11
C PHE A 412 48.70 -17.76 -3.13
N ASP A 413 49.00 -19.05 -2.90
CA ASP A 413 49.78 -19.93 -3.76
C ASP A 413 48.93 -21.08 -4.34
N PHE A 414 47.61 -20.92 -4.36
CA PHE A 414 46.66 -21.91 -4.86
C PHE A 414 46.02 -21.44 -6.18
N THR A 415 45.75 -22.38 -7.08
CA THR A 415 45.12 -22.11 -8.38
C THR A 415 44.11 -23.22 -8.66
N ALA A 416 42.83 -22.87 -8.77
CA ALA A 416 41.71 -23.83 -8.78
C ALA A 416 41.69 -24.79 -9.99
N GLY A 417 42.43 -24.50 -11.07
CA GLY A 417 42.58 -25.41 -12.22
C GLY A 417 43.77 -26.37 -12.11
N GLU A 418 44.73 -26.09 -11.23
CA GLU A 418 46.02 -26.80 -11.18
C GLU A 418 46.17 -27.59 -9.87
N HIS A 419 45.73 -27.00 -8.76
CA HIS A 419 46.01 -27.48 -7.41
C HIS A 419 44.82 -28.16 -6.75
N CYS A 420 43.62 -28.04 -7.35
CA CYS A 420 42.42 -28.71 -6.84
C CYS A 420 42.63 -30.22 -6.78
N VAL A 421 42.23 -30.81 -5.67
CA VAL A 421 42.15 -32.27 -5.51
C VAL A 421 40.71 -32.75 -5.70
N ASP A 422 40.52 -33.99 -6.11
CA ASP A 422 39.18 -34.58 -6.17
C ASP A 422 38.58 -34.70 -4.77
N LEU A 423 37.52 -33.94 -4.49
CA LEU A 423 36.85 -33.96 -3.20
C LEU A 423 36.20 -35.32 -2.89
N LYS A 424 35.93 -36.16 -3.91
CA LYS A 424 35.42 -37.52 -3.70
C LYS A 424 36.49 -38.45 -3.13
N SER A 425 37.76 -38.10 -3.25
CA SER A 425 38.87 -38.88 -2.69
C SER A 425 39.17 -38.54 -1.22
N LEU A 426 38.41 -37.62 -0.61
CA LEU A 426 38.55 -37.30 0.81
C LEU A 426 38.17 -38.51 1.67
N ASP A 427 38.94 -38.79 2.71
CA ASP A 427 38.51 -39.71 3.76
C ASP A 427 37.26 -39.11 4.44
N PRO A 428 36.11 -39.81 4.45
CA PRO A 428 34.89 -39.34 5.08
C PRO A 428 35.02 -39.03 6.58
N LYS A 429 36.05 -39.57 7.24
CA LYS A 429 36.35 -39.32 8.66
C LYS A 429 37.30 -38.14 8.87
N SER A 430 37.75 -37.49 7.79
CA SER A 430 38.64 -36.33 7.88
C SER A 430 37.88 -35.07 8.27
N MET A 431 38.58 -34.13 8.92
CA MET A 431 38.03 -32.80 9.19
C MET A 431 37.61 -32.05 7.93
N ASP A 432 38.28 -32.31 6.80
CA ASP A 432 38.05 -31.63 5.52
C ASP A 432 36.72 -32.12 4.92
N ALA A 433 36.42 -33.42 5.00
CA ALA A 433 35.12 -33.97 4.64
C ALA A 433 34.01 -33.50 5.60
N TRP A 434 34.28 -33.44 6.91
CA TRP A 434 33.32 -32.97 7.91
C TRP A 434 32.89 -31.52 7.66
N VAL A 435 33.83 -30.58 7.45
CA VAL A 435 33.47 -29.18 7.26
C VAL A 435 32.68 -28.94 5.97
N LEU A 436 32.93 -29.72 4.92
CA LEU A 436 32.14 -29.68 3.68
C LEU A 436 30.71 -30.18 3.91
N ALA A 437 30.53 -31.24 4.71
CA ALA A 437 29.20 -31.71 5.08
C ALA A 437 28.43 -30.68 5.93
N GLU A 438 29.09 -30.00 6.86
CA GLU A 438 28.49 -28.89 7.61
C GLU A 438 28.13 -27.72 6.70
N PHE A 439 28.99 -27.41 5.72
CA PHE A 439 28.72 -26.36 4.74
C PHE A 439 27.52 -26.68 3.86
N ASP A 440 27.36 -27.92 3.39
CA ASP A 440 26.20 -28.35 2.61
C ASP A 440 24.90 -28.21 3.43
N ARG A 441 24.93 -28.65 4.70
CA ARG A 441 23.81 -28.51 5.64
C ARG A 441 23.40 -27.04 5.83
N VAL A 442 24.37 -26.16 6.10
CA VAL A 442 24.11 -24.72 6.26
C VAL A 442 23.65 -24.09 4.96
N SER A 443 24.22 -24.48 3.82
CA SER A 443 23.81 -24.01 2.50
C SER A 443 22.35 -24.34 2.21
N ALA A 444 21.91 -25.57 2.51
CA ALA A 444 20.52 -25.97 2.37
C ALA A 444 19.59 -25.17 3.31
N GLU A 445 19.99 -25.00 4.58
CA GLU A 445 19.22 -24.22 5.55
C GLU A 445 19.05 -22.76 5.13
N VAL A 446 20.11 -22.11 4.65
CA VAL A 446 20.11 -20.72 4.20
C VAL A 446 19.23 -20.53 2.96
N LYS A 447 19.30 -21.46 1.98
CA LYS A 447 18.43 -21.42 0.80
C LYS A 447 16.95 -21.50 1.18
N VAL A 448 16.57 -22.47 2.03
CA VAL A 448 15.20 -22.59 2.54
C VAL A 448 14.77 -21.33 3.29
N ALA A 449 15.66 -20.73 4.08
CA ALA A 449 15.38 -19.49 4.79
C ALA A 449 15.12 -18.32 3.82
N TYR A 450 15.91 -18.18 2.75
CA TYR A 450 15.66 -17.16 1.71
C TYR A 450 14.36 -17.40 0.96
N ASP A 451 14.07 -18.64 0.56
CA ASP A 451 12.84 -18.99 -0.17
C ASP A 451 11.57 -18.75 0.66
N ARG A 452 11.70 -18.74 2.00
CA ARG A 452 10.63 -18.42 2.96
C ARG A 452 10.67 -16.99 3.47
N TYR A 453 11.55 -16.14 2.92
CA TYR A 453 11.80 -14.78 3.38
C TYR A 453 12.12 -14.68 4.88
N ASN A 454 12.71 -15.72 5.47
CA ASN A 454 13.17 -15.74 6.86
C ASN A 454 14.65 -15.35 6.93
N PHE A 455 14.91 -14.08 6.63
CA PHE A 455 16.28 -13.53 6.56
C PHE A 455 17.02 -13.68 7.89
N ARG A 456 16.31 -13.56 9.02
CA ARG A 456 16.90 -13.74 10.36
C ARG A 456 17.47 -15.14 10.56
N LYS A 457 16.79 -16.17 10.04
CA LYS A 457 17.30 -17.54 10.10
C LYS A 457 18.54 -17.72 9.21
N ALA A 458 18.52 -17.16 7.99
CA ALA A 458 19.69 -17.16 7.12
C ALA A 458 20.91 -16.47 7.77
N HIS A 459 20.68 -15.29 8.36
CA HIS A 459 21.69 -14.54 9.14
C HIS A 459 22.30 -15.38 10.25
N ALA A 460 21.46 -15.98 11.11
CA ALA A 460 21.93 -16.77 12.24
C ALA A 460 22.72 -18.02 11.81
N ALA A 461 22.27 -18.72 10.76
CA ALA A 461 22.95 -19.89 10.22
C ALA A 461 24.33 -19.53 9.63
N LEU A 462 24.41 -18.46 8.84
CA LEU A 462 25.67 -17.97 8.25
C LEU A 462 26.66 -17.50 9.34
N TYR A 463 26.17 -16.75 10.31
CA TYR A 463 26.99 -16.28 11.43
C TYR A 463 27.51 -17.43 12.29
N GLY A 464 26.62 -18.35 12.69
CA GLY A 464 26.99 -19.52 13.49
C GLY A 464 28.00 -20.41 12.76
N PHE A 465 27.82 -20.64 11.47
CA PHE A 465 28.79 -21.40 10.68
C PHE A 465 30.17 -20.71 10.63
N CYS A 466 30.20 -19.40 10.38
CA CYS A 466 31.47 -18.67 10.33
C CYS A 466 32.17 -18.57 11.70
N ASN A 467 31.43 -18.35 12.78
CA ASN A 467 31.98 -18.16 14.11
C ASN A 467 32.32 -19.48 14.81
N ASP A 468 31.36 -20.40 14.86
CA ASP A 468 31.45 -21.60 15.70
C ASP A 468 32.09 -22.75 14.93
N THR A 469 31.69 -22.96 13.68
CA THR A 469 32.17 -24.10 12.87
C THR A 469 33.53 -23.79 12.23
N LEU A 470 33.62 -22.69 11.47
CA LEU A 470 34.83 -22.34 10.76
C LEU A 470 35.90 -21.77 11.69
N SER A 471 35.64 -20.60 12.30
CA SER A 471 36.66 -19.90 13.07
C SER A 471 37.12 -20.69 14.30
N SER A 472 36.18 -21.25 15.08
CA SER A 472 36.52 -21.87 16.37
C SER A 472 37.03 -23.30 16.25
N ILE A 473 36.62 -24.05 15.22
CA ILE A 473 36.98 -25.47 15.06
C ILE A 473 37.87 -25.68 13.85
N TYR A 474 37.33 -25.55 12.63
CA TYR A 474 38.04 -25.97 11.42
C TYR A 474 39.34 -25.18 11.20
N MET A 475 39.24 -23.85 11.17
CA MET A 475 40.39 -22.96 10.94
C MET A 475 41.44 -23.09 12.04
N ALA A 476 41.02 -23.22 13.30
CA ALA A 476 41.94 -23.43 14.41
C ALA A 476 42.75 -24.72 14.23
N ALA A 477 42.09 -25.81 13.82
CA ALA A 477 42.69 -27.12 13.70
C ALA A 477 43.54 -27.31 12.42
N VAL A 478 43.27 -26.57 11.33
CA VAL A 478 44.06 -26.65 10.09
C VAL A 478 45.20 -25.65 9.99
N LYS A 479 45.36 -24.71 10.94
CA LYS A 479 46.48 -23.74 10.95
C LYS A 479 47.84 -24.41 10.88
N ASP A 480 48.06 -25.46 11.65
CA ASP A 480 49.31 -26.22 11.64
C ASP A 480 49.61 -26.78 10.24
N ARG A 481 48.60 -27.35 9.56
CA ARG A 481 48.73 -27.83 8.17
C ARG A 481 49.12 -26.70 7.21
N MET A 482 48.46 -25.55 7.35
CA MET A 482 48.68 -24.43 6.44
C MET A 482 50.04 -23.77 6.64
N TYR A 483 50.58 -23.78 7.86
CA TYR A 483 51.80 -23.04 8.23
C TYR A 483 53.05 -23.92 8.26
N CYS A 484 52.91 -25.22 8.56
CA CYS A 484 54.03 -26.12 8.80
C CYS A 484 54.25 -27.13 7.67
N ASP A 485 53.19 -27.55 6.96
CA ASP A 485 53.36 -28.49 5.84
C ASP A 485 54.03 -27.80 4.64
N ALA A 486 54.81 -28.55 3.86
CA ALA A 486 55.42 -28.05 2.63
C ALA A 486 54.36 -27.49 1.64
N PRO A 487 54.68 -26.45 0.85
CA PRO A 487 53.71 -25.80 -0.04
C PRO A 487 52.91 -26.76 -0.93
N ASP A 488 53.59 -27.75 -1.51
CA ASP A 488 52.98 -28.74 -2.42
C ASP A 488 52.60 -30.06 -1.75
N SER A 489 52.57 -30.12 -0.42
CA SER A 489 52.17 -31.33 0.26
C SER A 489 50.71 -31.69 -0.07
N PRO A 490 50.39 -32.98 -0.31
CA PRO A 490 49.02 -33.40 -0.64
C PRO A 490 47.99 -32.98 0.43
N ARG A 491 48.38 -33.00 1.71
CA ARG A 491 47.52 -32.61 2.85
C ARG A 491 47.19 -31.12 2.84
N ARG A 492 48.17 -30.26 2.54
CA ARG A 492 47.96 -28.81 2.41
C ARG A 492 47.11 -28.49 1.18
N ARG A 493 47.43 -29.04 0.01
CA ARG A 493 46.67 -28.82 -1.24
C ARG A 493 45.21 -29.24 -1.13
N ARG A 494 44.95 -30.36 -0.45
CA ARG A 494 43.59 -30.79 -0.09
C ARG A 494 42.86 -29.80 0.81
N THR A 495 43.53 -29.31 1.86
CA THR A 495 42.95 -28.31 2.77
C THR A 495 42.66 -26.99 2.03
N GLN A 496 43.55 -26.57 1.12
CA GLN A 496 43.33 -25.40 0.26
C GLN A 496 42.16 -25.59 -0.70
N THR A 497 42.00 -26.78 -1.29
CA THR A 497 40.83 -27.10 -2.13
C THR A 497 39.52 -26.91 -1.35
N VAL A 498 39.46 -27.41 -0.11
CA VAL A 498 38.30 -27.20 0.76
C VAL A 498 38.11 -25.72 1.13
N MET A 499 39.18 -24.99 1.43
CA MET A 499 39.09 -23.56 1.73
C MET A 499 38.59 -22.74 0.54
N TRP A 500 38.98 -23.12 -0.69
CA TRP A 500 38.50 -22.50 -1.92
C TRP A 500 36.99 -22.70 -2.09
N ASP A 501 36.49 -23.93 -1.97
CA ASP A 501 35.07 -24.25 -2.08
C ASP A 501 34.23 -23.55 -1.00
N LEU A 502 34.72 -23.52 0.24
CA LEU A 502 34.08 -22.79 1.33
C LEU A 502 34.03 -21.28 1.07
N ALA A 503 35.11 -20.70 0.54
CA ALA A 503 35.16 -19.26 0.25
C ALA A 503 34.20 -18.89 -0.90
N ASP A 504 34.23 -19.62 -2.02
CA ASP A 504 33.31 -19.40 -3.15
C ASP A 504 31.85 -19.59 -2.73
N GLY A 505 31.56 -20.69 -2.03
CA GLY A 505 30.22 -21.00 -1.56
C GLY A 505 29.67 -19.97 -0.56
N LEU A 506 30.48 -19.54 0.42
CA LEU A 506 30.07 -18.50 1.36
C LEU A 506 29.80 -17.17 0.67
N CYS A 507 30.66 -16.75 -0.27
CA CYS A 507 30.44 -15.54 -1.04
C CYS A 507 29.09 -15.57 -1.78
N ARG A 508 28.72 -16.71 -2.38
CA ARG A 508 27.42 -16.87 -3.06
C ARG A 508 26.23 -16.80 -2.10
N LEU A 509 26.34 -17.42 -0.92
CA LEU A 509 25.27 -17.37 0.08
C LEU A 509 25.13 -15.99 0.74
N LEU A 510 26.23 -15.24 0.86
CA LEU A 510 26.23 -13.90 1.46
C LEU A 510 25.81 -12.81 0.47
N ALA A 511 26.02 -12.99 -0.84
CA ALA A 511 25.78 -11.98 -1.88
C ALA A 511 24.39 -11.30 -1.89
N PRO A 512 23.27 -11.97 -1.54
CA PRO A 512 21.98 -11.29 -1.42
C PRO A 512 21.97 -10.21 -0.32
N VAL A 513 22.87 -10.30 0.67
CA VAL A 513 22.91 -9.44 1.86
C VAL A 513 24.14 -8.54 1.88
N LEU A 514 25.34 -9.05 1.58
CA LEU A 514 26.63 -8.34 1.65
C LEU A 514 27.22 -8.09 0.27
#